data_AF-A0A7S3NBG5-F1
#
_entry.id   AF-A0A7S3NBG5-F1
#
_cell.length_a   1.000
_cell.length_b   1.000
_cell.length_c   1.000
_cell.angle_alpha   90.00
_cell.angle_beta   90.00
_cell.angle_gamma   90.00
#
_symmetry.space_group_name_H-M   'P 1'
#
loop_
_entity.id
_entity.type
_entity.pdbx_description
1 polymer ?
#
loop_
_entity_poly.entity_id
_entity_poly.type
_entity_poly.pdbx_seq_one_letter_code
_entity_poly.pdbx_strand_id
1 'polypeptide(L)'
;MITLENGFIRASQGHSIKGLEEEKLLIKITFPYKYSTIVHGTYSKVLEPILEQGLSKMARTHIHLAKGFTGDKKVISGMRGSCDVFVEVNVNRAAEDGVAFFESANGVVLTAGVDGYLPPKYFRCVRNKKQEVLHMAPLDFIVVFDFEAICDKDGNDKFEVQEIIEFPAVIIDCKSKQIVAGFQTYVKPTQYPKLTDFC
;
A
#
# COMPACT_ATOMS: atom_id res chain seq x y z
N MET A 1 20.91 -13.18 7.82
CA MET A 1 21.39 -13.34 6.43
C MET A 1 22.71 -12.57 6.35
N ILE A 2 23.74 -13.16 5.75
CA ILE A 2 25.12 -12.66 5.78
C ILE A 2 25.53 -12.26 4.36
N THR A 3 26.23 -11.14 4.22
CA THR A 3 26.88 -10.68 2.98
C THR A 3 28.38 -10.96 3.07
N LEU A 4 28.96 -11.55 2.02
CA LEU A 4 30.40 -11.73 1.85
C LEU A 4 30.90 -10.70 0.84
N GLU A 5 31.87 -9.88 1.23
CA GLU A 5 32.46 -8.85 0.38
C GLU A 5 33.95 -8.70 0.71
N ASN A 6 34.82 -8.79 -0.30
CA ASN A 6 36.28 -8.69 -0.15
C ASN A 6 36.89 -9.59 0.95
N GLY A 7 36.34 -10.79 1.15
CA GLY A 7 36.81 -11.73 2.18
C GLY A 7 36.29 -11.45 3.60
N PHE A 8 35.47 -10.43 3.79
CA PHE A 8 34.82 -10.11 5.07
C PHE A 8 33.34 -10.50 5.05
N ILE A 9 32.81 -10.88 6.22
CA ILE A 9 31.40 -11.17 6.42
C ILE A 9 30.72 -10.09 7.26
N ARG A 10 29.48 -9.74 6.91
CA ARG A 10 28.61 -8.86 7.72
C ARG A 10 27.16 -9.30 7.65
N ALA A 11 26.34 -8.90 8.63
CA ALA A 11 24.90 -9.01 8.47
C ALA A 11 24.41 -8.00 7.42
N SER A 12 23.42 -8.38 6.62
CA SER A 12 22.89 -7.50 5.58
C SER A 12 21.92 -6.44 6.13
N GLN A 13 21.42 -6.61 7.36
CA GLN A 13 20.44 -5.75 8.05
C GLN A 13 20.20 -6.21 9.50
N GLY A 14 19.47 -5.39 10.26
CA GLY A 14 18.95 -5.75 11.59
C GLY A 14 19.89 -5.41 12.73
N HIS A 15 20.83 -4.49 12.49
CA HIS A 15 21.80 -4.07 13.49
C HIS A 15 21.12 -3.26 14.61
N SER A 16 21.74 -3.27 15.78
CA SER A 16 21.35 -2.46 16.95
C SER A 16 22.53 -1.64 17.48
N ILE A 17 23.58 -1.49 16.66
CA ILE A 17 24.84 -0.84 17.01
C ILE A 17 24.71 0.66 16.77
N LYS A 18 25.06 1.48 17.77
CA LYS A 18 25.08 2.95 17.63
C LYS A 18 26.29 3.39 16.83
N GLY A 19 26.12 4.41 15.98
CA GLY A 19 27.20 4.99 15.17
C GLY A 19 27.52 4.25 13.87
N LEU A 20 26.78 3.17 13.55
CA LEU A 20 26.89 2.50 12.25
C LEU A 20 26.10 3.30 11.20
N GLU A 21 26.78 3.74 10.14
CA GLU A 21 26.16 4.38 8.98
C GLU A 21 25.52 3.32 8.05
N GLU A 22 24.53 2.60 8.58
CA GLU A 22 23.92 1.44 7.92
C GLU A 22 23.32 1.79 6.56
N GLU A 23 22.81 3.01 6.38
CA GLU A 23 22.27 3.52 5.13
C GLU A 23 23.27 3.50 3.97
N LYS A 24 24.58 3.65 4.24
CA LYS A 24 25.62 3.55 3.19
C LYS A 24 25.73 2.13 2.63
N LEU A 25 25.17 1.15 3.32
CA LEU A 25 25.15 -0.26 2.92
C LEU A 25 23.80 -0.66 2.29
N LEU A 26 22.88 0.28 2.13
CA LEU A 26 21.53 0.08 1.61
C LEU A 26 21.32 0.88 0.32
N ILE A 27 20.37 0.44 -0.49
CA ILE A 27 19.98 1.16 -1.71
C ILE A 27 18.79 2.05 -1.37
N LYS A 28 18.94 3.36 -1.51
CA LYS A 28 17.83 4.30 -1.30
C LYS A 28 16.73 4.06 -2.34
N ILE A 29 15.49 3.95 -1.86
CA ILE A 29 14.31 3.85 -2.73
C ILE A 29 13.92 5.27 -3.13
N THR A 30 14.18 5.63 -4.40
CA THR A 30 13.81 6.94 -4.97
C THR A 30 12.47 6.91 -5.71
N PHE A 31 12.00 5.72 -6.10
CA PHE A 31 10.73 5.50 -6.78
C PHE A 31 9.85 4.56 -5.96
N PRO A 32 9.15 5.07 -4.92
CA PRO A 32 8.36 4.25 -4.00
C PRO A 32 7.19 3.52 -4.68
N TYR A 33 6.66 4.09 -5.78
CA TYR A 33 5.58 3.51 -6.60
C TYR A 33 5.94 2.14 -7.21
N LYS A 34 7.22 1.76 -7.23
CA LYS A 34 7.69 0.44 -7.70
C LYS A 34 7.09 -0.72 -6.90
N TYR A 35 6.70 -0.50 -5.64
CA TYR A 35 6.21 -1.55 -4.76
C TYR A 35 4.70 -1.41 -4.54
N SER A 36 3.94 -2.40 -5.01
CA SER A 36 2.48 -2.45 -4.83
C SER A 36 2.08 -2.69 -3.37
N THR A 37 2.91 -3.41 -2.62
CA THR A 37 2.61 -3.87 -1.26
C THR A 37 3.87 -3.81 -0.42
N ILE A 38 3.81 -3.06 0.67
CA ILE A 38 4.85 -2.99 1.70
C ILE A 38 4.18 -3.21 3.05
N VAL A 39 4.59 -4.24 3.77
CA VAL A 39 3.91 -4.69 4.98
C VAL A 39 4.87 -4.91 6.14
N HIS A 40 4.38 -4.63 7.35
CA HIS A 40 5.01 -5.02 8.59
C HIS A 40 4.22 -6.13 9.26
N GLY A 41 4.85 -7.27 9.50
CA GLY A 41 4.26 -8.38 10.24
C GLY A 41 4.42 -8.14 11.74
N THR A 42 3.32 -8.20 12.48
CA THR A 42 3.28 -8.01 13.93
C THR A 42 2.32 -9.00 14.59
N TYR A 43 2.03 -8.80 15.88
CA TYR A 43 1.15 -9.65 16.67
C TYR A 43 -0.11 -8.90 17.13
N SER A 44 -1.26 -9.56 17.10
CA SER A 44 -2.56 -9.00 17.53
C SER A 44 -2.49 -8.32 18.91
N LYS A 45 -1.75 -8.93 19.85
CA LYS A 45 -1.58 -8.43 21.23
C LYS A 45 -0.89 -7.06 21.37
N VAL A 46 -0.22 -6.57 20.33
CA VAL A 46 0.43 -5.25 20.32
C VAL A 46 -0.17 -4.32 19.27
N LEU A 47 -1.33 -4.68 18.70
CA LEU A 47 -1.96 -3.90 17.65
C LEU A 47 -2.41 -2.53 18.16
N GLU A 48 -3.06 -2.47 19.32
CA GLU A 48 -3.56 -1.21 19.90
C GLU A 48 -2.45 -0.15 20.04
N PRO A 49 -1.30 -0.41 20.69
CA PRO A 49 -0.18 0.53 20.72
C PRO A 49 0.31 0.94 19.33
N ILE A 50 0.33 0.02 18.36
CA ILE A 50 0.79 0.33 16.99
C ILE A 50 -0.18 1.29 16.29
N LEU A 51 -1.48 1.15 16.51
CA LEU A 51 -2.48 2.05 15.95
C LEU A 51 -2.42 3.45 16.58
N GLU A 52 -1.97 3.55 17.83
CA GLU A 52 -1.83 4.83 18.53
C GLU A 52 -0.51 5.55 18.21
N GLN A 53 0.63 4.86 18.36
CA GLN A 53 1.96 5.48 18.27
C GLN A 53 2.67 5.26 16.93
N GLY A 54 2.19 4.31 16.12
CA GLY A 54 2.84 3.88 14.89
C GLY A 54 3.79 2.69 15.08
N LEU A 55 4.45 2.29 13.98
CA LEU A 55 5.46 1.24 14.01
C LEU A 55 6.77 1.81 14.56
N SER A 56 7.37 1.15 15.54
CA SER A 56 8.67 1.56 16.11
C SER A 56 9.81 0.72 15.56
N LYS A 57 10.98 1.33 15.35
CA LYS A 57 12.23 0.58 15.12
C LYS A 57 12.65 -0.23 16.36
N MET A 58 12.08 0.06 17.52
CA MET A 58 12.44 -0.53 18.81
C MET A 58 13.95 -0.37 19.08
N ALA A 59 14.62 -1.43 19.52
CA ALA A 59 16.07 -1.45 19.76
C ALA A 59 16.91 -1.40 18.47
N ARG A 60 16.30 -1.56 17.29
CA ARG A 60 17.02 -1.56 16.02
C ARG A 60 17.26 -0.14 15.51
N THR A 61 18.04 -0.05 14.46
CA THR A 61 18.29 1.17 13.67
C THR A 61 17.12 1.51 12.73
N HIS A 62 16.43 0.51 12.20
CA HIS A 62 15.36 0.66 11.21
C HIS A 62 14.15 -0.23 11.54
N ILE A 63 12.98 0.20 11.09
CA ILE A 63 11.76 -0.60 10.96
C ILE A 63 11.93 -1.52 9.75
N HIS A 64 11.68 -2.82 9.93
CA HIS A 64 11.77 -3.82 8.87
C HIS A 64 10.40 -4.05 8.24
N LEU A 65 10.34 -3.98 6.91
CA LEU A 65 9.15 -4.13 6.09
C LEU A 65 9.42 -5.17 4.98
N ALA A 66 8.40 -5.91 4.59
CA ALA A 66 8.43 -6.89 3.52
C ALA A 66 7.64 -6.42 2.30
N LYS A 67 8.03 -6.89 1.11
CA LYS A 67 7.41 -6.53 -0.18
C LYS A 67 6.19 -7.39 -0.57
N GLY A 68 5.49 -7.94 0.43
CA GLY A 68 4.37 -8.86 0.26
C GLY A 68 4.03 -9.58 1.56
N PHE A 69 3.00 -10.42 1.55
CA PHE A 69 2.54 -11.19 2.71
C PHE A 69 3.32 -12.50 2.88
N THR A 70 3.44 -12.99 4.12
CA THR A 70 4.01 -14.32 4.38
C THR A 70 3.28 -15.41 3.59
N GLY A 71 4.01 -16.17 2.79
CA GLY A 71 3.48 -17.18 1.86
C GLY A 71 3.56 -16.77 0.39
N ASP A 72 3.71 -15.48 0.10
CA ASP A 72 3.99 -15.01 -1.24
C ASP A 72 5.38 -15.48 -1.68
N LYS A 73 5.50 -16.00 -2.91
CA LYS A 73 6.79 -16.40 -3.50
C LYS A 73 7.83 -15.26 -3.50
N LYS A 74 7.37 -14.00 -3.41
CA LYS A 74 8.20 -12.78 -3.39
C LYS A 74 8.72 -12.43 -1.99
N VAL A 75 8.22 -13.04 -0.92
CA VAL A 75 8.60 -12.74 0.46
C VAL A 75 9.63 -13.74 0.95
N ILE A 76 10.89 -13.39 0.76
CA ILE A 76 12.04 -14.19 1.20
C ILE A 76 12.41 -13.86 2.66
N SER A 77 12.22 -12.61 3.08
CA SER A 77 12.60 -12.13 4.40
C SER A 77 11.87 -10.83 4.77
N GLY A 78 12.00 -10.38 6.01
CA GLY A 78 11.41 -9.13 6.50
C GLY A 78 10.22 -9.31 7.46
N MET A 79 9.68 -10.53 7.58
CA MET A 79 8.62 -10.86 8.54
C MET A 79 8.80 -12.26 9.13
N ARG A 80 8.35 -12.47 10.36
CA ARG A 80 8.33 -13.80 11.00
C ARG A 80 7.08 -14.54 10.56
N GLY A 81 7.20 -15.83 10.25
CA GLY A 81 6.03 -16.68 9.92
C GLY A 81 4.99 -16.80 11.04
N SER A 82 5.37 -16.48 12.28
CA SER A 82 4.46 -16.51 13.42
C SER A 82 3.60 -15.25 13.58
N CYS A 83 3.89 -14.16 12.88
CA CYS A 83 3.06 -12.95 12.91
C CYS A 83 1.63 -13.26 12.44
N ASP A 84 0.62 -12.71 13.12
CA ASP A 84 -0.80 -12.92 12.84
C ASP A 84 -1.55 -11.67 12.35
N VAL A 85 -0.86 -10.52 12.35
CA VAL A 85 -1.35 -9.23 11.88
C VAL A 85 -0.34 -8.60 10.93
N PHE A 86 -0.84 -7.90 9.90
CA PHE A 86 -0.06 -7.24 8.86
C PHE A 86 -0.49 -5.79 8.75
N VAL A 87 0.42 -4.87 9.03
CA VAL A 87 0.23 -3.43 8.82
C VAL A 87 0.76 -3.08 7.44
N GLU A 88 -0.13 -2.72 6.52
CA GLU A 88 0.25 -2.28 5.18
C GLU A 88 0.59 -0.79 5.21
N VAL A 89 1.73 -0.43 4.63
CA VAL A 89 2.27 0.94 4.64
C VAL A 89 2.02 1.63 3.30
N ASN A 90 1.53 2.86 3.38
CA ASN A 90 1.52 3.81 2.27
C ASN A 90 2.89 4.50 2.15
N VAL A 91 3.85 3.79 1.54
CA VAL A 91 5.22 4.27 1.34
C VAL A 91 5.26 5.53 0.48
N ASN A 92 4.34 5.69 -0.47
CA ASN A 92 4.27 6.88 -1.31
C ASN A 92 3.97 8.12 -0.47
N ARG A 93 2.89 8.07 0.33
CA ARG A 93 2.53 9.18 1.23
C ARG A 93 3.65 9.49 2.22
N ALA A 94 4.30 8.47 2.76
CA ALA A 94 5.42 8.66 3.67
C ALA A 94 6.64 9.31 2.98
N ALA A 95 6.97 8.88 1.76
CA ALA A 95 8.08 9.44 0.99
C ALA A 95 7.81 10.88 0.52
N GLU A 96 6.57 11.20 0.14
CA GLU A 96 6.12 12.57 -0.17
C GLU A 96 6.27 13.50 1.03
N ASP A 97 6.00 13.00 2.25
CA ASP A 97 6.24 13.69 3.52
C ASP A 97 7.73 13.66 3.95
N GLY A 98 8.64 13.16 3.11
CA GLY A 98 10.10 13.18 3.33
C GLY A 98 10.67 12.00 4.11
N VAL A 99 9.89 10.97 4.43
CA VAL A 99 10.39 9.75 5.09
C VAL A 99 11.23 8.94 4.12
N ALA A 100 12.49 8.69 4.49
CA ALA A 100 13.40 7.88 3.68
C ALA A 100 13.10 6.38 3.83
N PHE A 101 13.12 5.68 2.69
CA PHE A 101 13.07 4.23 2.61
C PHE A 101 14.28 3.70 1.85
N PHE A 102 14.73 2.52 2.26
CA PHE A 102 15.88 1.84 1.71
C PHE A 102 15.57 0.37 1.48
N GLU A 103 16.31 -0.26 0.58
CA GLU A 103 16.26 -1.70 0.34
C GLU A 103 17.62 -2.31 0.68
N SER A 104 17.61 -3.38 1.48
CA SER A 104 18.82 -4.17 1.75
C SER A 104 19.16 -5.09 0.56
N ALA A 105 20.38 -5.61 0.54
CA ALA A 105 20.84 -6.56 -0.49
C ALA A 105 19.93 -7.80 -0.65
N ASN A 106 19.17 -8.15 0.39
CA ASN A 106 18.26 -9.30 0.36
C ASN A 106 16.76 -8.91 0.23
N GLY A 107 16.49 -7.68 -0.20
CA GLY A 107 15.17 -7.21 -0.55
C GLY A 107 14.25 -6.85 0.61
N VAL A 108 14.79 -6.65 1.82
CA VAL A 108 14.02 -6.10 2.95
C VAL A 108 13.95 -4.60 2.80
N VAL A 109 12.75 -4.04 2.97
CA VAL A 109 12.54 -2.60 2.96
C VAL A 109 12.72 -2.06 4.38
N LEU A 110 13.42 -0.95 4.50
CA LEU A 110 13.90 -0.39 5.76
C LEU A 110 13.57 1.10 5.81
N THR A 111 13.12 1.58 6.96
CA THR A 111 12.99 3.02 7.23
C THR A 111 13.38 3.31 8.67
N ALA A 112 14.12 4.39 8.89
CA ALA A 112 14.39 4.87 10.24
C ALA A 112 13.13 5.46 10.89
N GLY A 113 12.10 5.78 10.09
CA GLY A 113 10.95 6.53 10.52
C GLY A 113 11.29 8.00 10.81
N VAL A 114 10.35 8.69 11.44
CA VAL A 114 10.51 10.01 12.05
C VAL A 114 10.72 9.77 13.54
N ASP A 115 11.88 10.16 14.08
CA ASP A 115 12.27 9.93 15.48
C ASP A 115 12.17 8.45 15.92
N GLY A 116 12.39 7.52 14.99
CA GLY A 116 12.33 6.07 15.24
C GLY A 116 10.96 5.44 15.07
N TYR A 117 9.95 6.21 14.64
CA TYR A 117 8.58 5.75 14.45
C TYR A 117 8.09 5.99 13.02
N LEU A 118 7.26 5.10 12.51
CA LEU A 118 6.45 5.34 11.32
C LEU A 118 5.00 5.57 11.75
N PRO A 119 4.53 6.84 11.76
CA PRO A 119 3.21 7.20 12.23
C PRO A 119 2.04 6.46 11.56
N PRO A 120 0.92 6.25 12.26
CA PRO A 120 -0.27 5.58 11.71
C PRO A 120 -0.88 6.26 10.49
N LYS A 121 -0.68 7.58 10.31
CA LYS A 121 -1.13 8.31 9.10
C LYS A 121 -0.51 7.79 7.80
N TYR A 122 0.57 7.00 7.90
CA TYR A 122 1.20 6.34 6.75
C TYR A 122 0.78 4.87 6.61
N PHE A 123 -0.17 4.39 7.42
CA PHE A 123 -0.76 3.08 7.19
C PHE A 123 -1.77 3.18 6.05
N ARG A 124 -1.97 2.08 5.35
CA ARG A 124 -3.05 1.93 4.36
C ARG A 124 -4.20 1.15 4.98
N CYS A 125 -3.87 0.01 5.57
CA CYS A 125 -4.79 -0.81 6.35
C CYS A 125 -4.02 -1.76 7.26
N VAL A 126 -4.74 -2.43 8.16
CA VAL A 126 -4.25 -3.55 8.95
C VAL A 126 -5.14 -4.76 8.68
N ARG A 127 -4.50 -5.90 8.43
CA ARG A 127 -5.17 -7.17 8.11
C ARG A 127 -4.72 -8.29 9.03
N ASN A 128 -5.57 -9.30 9.22
CA ASN A 128 -5.16 -10.56 9.84
C ASN A 128 -4.64 -11.58 8.80
N LYS A 129 -4.26 -12.78 9.23
CA LYS A 129 -3.85 -13.89 8.33
C LYS A 129 -4.89 -14.29 7.29
N LYS A 130 -6.17 -14.12 7.58
CA LYS A 130 -7.28 -14.39 6.64
C LYS A 130 -7.52 -13.25 5.66
N GLN A 131 -6.67 -12.22 5.66
CA GLN A 131 -6.80 -11.00 4.85
C GLN A 131 -7.99 -10.11 5.22
N GLU A 132 -8.68 -10.42 6.32
CA GLU A 132 -9.78 -9.61 6.85
C GLU A 132 -9.20 -8.28 7.37
N VAL A 133 -9.87 -7.19 7.02
CA VAL A 133 -9.46 -5.83 7.42
C VAL A 133 -9.85 -5.60 8.87
N LEU A 134 -8.85 -5.38 9.72
CA LEU A 134 -9.02 -5.03 11.14
C LEU A 134 -9.08 -3.52 11.36
N HIS A 135 -8.39 -2.75 10.53
CA HIS A 135 -8.36 -1.29 10.58
C HIS A 135 -8.09 -0.73 9.19
N MET A 136 -8.82 0.32 8.80
CA MET A 136 -8.51 1.12 7.62
C MET A 136 -7.96 2.47 8.05
N ALA A 137 -6.85 2.88 7.46
CA ALA A 137 -6.38 4.24 7.68
C ALA A 137 -7.40 5.25 7.12
N PRO A 138 -7.52 6.44 7.72
CA PRO A 138 -8.41 7.47 7.22
C PRO A 138 -7.97 7.87 5.80
N LEU A 139 -8.93 7.83 4.87
CA LEU A 139 -8.74 8.31 3.51
C LEU A 139 -8.86 9.83 3.50
N ASP A 140 -8.02 10.51 2.73
CA ASP A 140 -8.16 11.96 2.53
C ASP A 140 -9.25 12.26 1.49
N PHE A 141 -9.38 11.41 0.46
CA PHE A 141 -10.35 11.54 -0.62
C PHE A 141 -11.00 10.19 -0.98
N ILE A 142 -12.25 10.23 -1.42
CA ILE A 142 -12.98 9.12 -2.03
C ILE A 142 -13.32 9.51 -3.46
N VAL A 143 -13.03 8.63 -4.42
CA VAL A 143 -13.51 8.77 -5.79
C VAL A 143 -14.75 7.90 -5.92
N VAL A 144 -15.89 8.52 -6.18
CA VAL A 144 -17.14 7.83 -6.49
C VAL A 144 -17.32 7.90 -8.00
N PHE A 145 -17.31 6.74 -8.64
CA PHE A 145 -17.62 6.60 -10.06
C PHE A 145 -18.99 5.94 -10.20
N ASP A 146 -19.68 6.34 -11.25
CA ASP A 146 -20.89 5.69 -11.72
C ASP A 146 -20.72 5.39 -13.22
N PHE A 147 -21.42 4.38 -13.70
CA PHE A 147 -21.30 3.93 -15.08
C PHE A 147 -22.67 3.64 -15.64
N GLU A 148 -23.02 4.36 -16.69
CA GLU A 148 -24.17 4.01 -17.52
C GLU A 148 -23.67 3.12 -18.65
N ALA A 149 -24.43 2.08 -18.94
CA ALA A 149 -24.10 1.11 -19.98
C ALA A 149 -25.30 0.85 -20.88
N ILE A 150 -25.03 0.30 -22.06
CA ILE A 150 -26.09 -0.10 -23.00
C ILE A 150 -27.06 -1.06 -22.31
N CYS A 151 -28.35 -0.80 -22.49
CA CYS A 151 -29.47 -1.58 -21.98
C CYS A 151 -30.69 -1.50 -22.93
N ASP A 152 -31.70 -2.33 -22.65
CA ASP A 152 -32.99 -2.35 -23.36
C ASP A 152 -34.10 -2.56 -22.32
N LYS A 153 -35.33 -2.16 -22.64
CA LYS A 153 -36.53 -2.24 -21.79
C LYS A 153 -36.85 -3.68 -21.35
N ASP A 154 -36.46 -4.67 -22.17
CA ASP A 154 -36.71 -6.09 -21.92
C ASP A 154 -35.55 -6.76 -21.14
N GLY A 155 -34.57 -5.98 -20.68
CA GLY A 155 -33.33 -6.47 -20.07
C GLY A 155 -32.17 -6.55 -21.06
N ASN A 156 -31.05 -7.12 -20.62
CA ASN A 156 -29.79 -7.10 -21.39
C ASN A 156 -29.59 -8.32 -22.30
N ASP A 157 -30.58 -9.20 -22.43
CA ASP A 157 -30.47 -10.46 -23.19
C ASP A 157 -30.21 -10.22 -24.69
N LYS A 158 -30.44 -9.00 -25.19
CA LYS A 158 -30.17 -8.61 -26.59
C LYS A 158 -28.72 -8.19 -26.84
N PHE A 159 -27.92 -7.98 -25.80
CA PHE A 159 -26.52 -7.57 -25.93
C PHE A 159 -25.61 -8.68 -25.43
N GLU A 160 -24.63 -9.07 -26.24
CA GLU A 160 -23.60 -10.03 -25.81
C GLU A 160 -22.64 -9.38 -24.79
N VAL A 161 -22.46 -8.05 -24.88
CA VAL A 161 -21.61 -7.25 -24.00
C VAL A 161 -22.30 -5.92 -23.72
N GLN A 162 -22.29 -5.49 -22.46
CA GLN A 162 -22.71 -4.14 -22.09
C GLN A 162 -21.51 -3.18 -22.22
N GLU A 163 -21.59 -2.26 -23.16
CA GLU A 163 -20.59 -1.20 -23.33
C GLU A 163 -20.97 0.02 -22.48
N ILE A 164 -19.99 0.64 -21.83
CA ILE A 164 -20.18 1.89 -21.09
C ILE A 164 -20.51 3.01 -22.09
N ILE A 165 -21.56 3.78 -21.81
CA ILE A 165 -22.02 4.93 -22.60
C ILE A 165 -21.82 6.26 -21.87
N GLU A 166 -21.71 6.23 -20.55
CA GLU A 166 -21.38 7.40 -19.74
C GLU A 166 -20.48 7.03 -18.56
N PHE A 167 -19.53 7.90 -18.25
CA PHE A 167 -18.62 7.73 -17.14
C PHE A 167 -18.49 9.02 -16.31
N PRO A 168 -19.44 9.27 -15.40
CA PRO A 168 -19.29 10.26 -14.34
C PRO A 168 -18.40 9.76 -13.19
N ALA A 169 -17.60 10.68 -12.64
CA ALA A 169 -16.87 10.47 -11.40
C ALA A 169 -16.79 11.76 -10.59
N VAL A 170 -16.92 11.66 -9.27
CA VAL A 170 -16.75 12.78 -8.33
C VAL A 170 -15.70 12.44 -7.28
N ILE A 171 -14.91 13.43 -6.88
CA ILE A 171 -13.96 13.32 -5.79
C ILE A 171 -14.56 13.99 -4.56
N ILE A 172 -14.70 13.24 -3.48
CA ILE A 172 -15.19 13.70 -2.18
C ILE A 172 -13.99 13.83 -1.25
N ASP A 173 -13.80 15.01 -0.66
CA ASP A 173 -12.84 15.23 0.41
C ASP A 173 -13.44 14.70 1.73
N CYS A 174 -12.75 13.76 2.39
CA CYS A 174 -13.26 13.08 3.58
C CYS A 174 -13.35 14.00 4.81
N LYS A 175 -12.56 15.08 4.84
CA LYS A 175 -12.51 16.02 5.97
C LYS A 175 -13.70 16.98 5.93
N SER A 176 -13.93 17.61 4.79
CA SER A 176 -15.02 18.56 4.54
C SER A 176 -16.33 17.88 4.18
N LYS A 177 -16.28 16.63 3.71
CA LYS A 177 -17.41 15.86 3.16
C LYS A 177 -18.06 16.56 1.97
N GLN A 178 -17.29 17.33 1.21
CA GLN A 178 -17.73 18.05 0.02
C GLN A 178 -17.16 17.39 -1.23
N ILE A 179 -17.90 17.51 -2.34
CA ILE A 179 -17.37 17.21 -3.66
C ILE A 179 -16.39 18.33 -4.02
N VAL A 180 -15.14 17.96 -4.29
CA VAL A 180 -14.05 18.90 -4.60
C VAL A 180 -13.63 18.88 -6.07
N ALA A 181 -14.02 17.85 -6.81
CA ALA A 181 -13.83 17.76 -8.25
C ALA A 181 -14.87 16.81 -8.87
N GLY A 182 -15.14 17.01 -10.16
CA GLY A 182 -16.03 16.16 -10.95
C GLY A 182 -15.46 15.94 -12.35
N PHE A 183 -15.82 14.80 -12.92
CA PHE A 183 -15.53 14.40 -14.28
C PHE A 183 -16.81 13.77 -14.84
N GLN A 184 -17.14 14.06 -16.09
CA GLN A 184 -18.25 13.42 -16.78
C GLN A 184 -17.91 13.39 -18.26
N THR A 185 -18.03 12.21 -18.87
CA THR A 185 -17.86 12.05 -20.31
C THR A 185 -18.84 11.02 -20.83
N TYR A 186 -19.32 11.25 -22.04
CA TYR A 186 -19.95 10.21 -22.84
C TYR A 186 -18.87 9.36 -23.51
N VAL A 187 -19.18 8.09 -23.68
CA VAL A 187 -18.33 7.09 -24.32
C VAL A 187 -19.11 6.53 -25.50
N LYS A 188 -18.50 6.52 -26.69
CA LYS A 188 -19.16 5.96 -27.88
C LYS A 188 -18.91 4.45 -27.92
N PRO A 189 -19.97 3.61 -27.91
CA PRO A 189 -19.80 2.17 -28.09
C PRO A 189 -19.27 1.80 -29.46
N THR A 190 -18.57 0.68 -29.51
CA THR A 190 -17.91 0.15 -30.70
C THR A 190 -18.62 -1.07 -31.26
N GLN A 191 -19.15 -1.95 -30.41
CA GLN A 191 -19.87 -3.16 -30.82
C GLN A 191 -21.33 -2.86 -31.14
N TYR A 192 -21.98 -2.01 -30.36
CA TYR A 192 -23.35 -1.55 -30.60
C TYR A 192 -23.41 -0.01 -30.68
N PRO A 193 -22.91 0.62 -31.77
CA PRO A 193 -22.77 2.08 -31.86
C PRO A 193 -24.11 2.85 -31.95
N LYS A 194 -25.22 2.14 -32.15
CA LYS A 194 -26.58 2.70 -32.14
C LYS A 194 -27.25 2.26 -30.85
N LEU A 195 -27.50 3.23 -29.99
CA LEU A 195 -28.22 3.02 -28.73
C LEU A 195 -29.70 2.72 -29.00
N THR A 196 -30.34 2.01 -28.08
CA THR A 196 -31.80 1.84 -28.09
C THR A 196 -32.46 3.13 -27.62
N ASP A 197 -33.74 3.33 -27.93
CA ASP A 197 -34.49 4.49 -27.41
C ASP A 197 -34.65 4.50 -25.87
N PHE A 198 -34.30 3.39 -25.22
CA PHE A 198 -34.32 3.26 -23.76
C PHE A 198 -33.05 3.84 -23.11
N CYS A 199 -31.93 3.86 -23.84
CA CYS A 199 -30.66 4.47 -23.45
C CYS A 199 -30.62 5.96 -23.82
#